data_AF-A0A024T7W1-F1
#
_entry.id   AF-A0A024T7W1-F1
#
_cell.length_a   1.000
_cell.length_b   1.000
_cell.length_c   1.000
_cell.angle_alpha   90.00
_cell.angle_beta   90.00
_cell.angle_gamma   90.00
#
_symmetry.space_group_name_H-M   'P 1'
#
loop_
_entity.id
_entity.type
_entity.pdbx_description
1 polymer ?
#
loop_
_entity_poly.entity_id
_entity_poly.type
_entity_poly.pdbx_seq_one_letter_code
_entity_poly.pdbx_strand_id
1 'polypeptide(L)'
;MRERWVTCLRHEIENYKNDEGTIQPRPPSRFDLVEWVNEVWEALPKATIVCGFVKCNLIDVEKNVPSEAVQSANDNRQATYDIASLLQQLDTHD
;
A
#
# COMPACT_ATOMS: atom_id res chain seq x y z
N MET A 1 -6.91 -4.53 1.89
CA MET A 1 -7.74 -4.14 3.06
C MET A 1 -9.19 -3.80 2.71
N ARG A 2 -9.45 -2.85 1.79
CA ARG A 2 -10.84 -2.52 1.37
C ARG A 2 -11.62 -3.74 0.88
N GLU A 3 -11.02 -4.58 0.07
CA GLU A 3 -11.64 -5.81 -0.44
C GLU A 3 -12.04 -6.77 0.70
N ARG A 4 -11.18 -6.96 1.70
CA ARG A 4 -11.46 -7.81 2.86
C ARG A 4 -12.66 -7.31 3.64
N TRP A 5 -12.72 -6.01 3.91
CA TRP A 5 -13.87 -5.40 4.57
C TRP A 5 -15.17 -5.61 3.77
N VAL A 6 -15.13 -5.40 2.45
CA VAL A 6 -16.29 -5.63 1.60
C VAL A 6 -16.72 -7.10 1.61
N THR A 7 -15.78 -8.05 1.65
CA THR A 7 -16.09 -9.49 1.77
C THR A 7 -16.77 -9.80 3.11
N CYS A 8 -16.29 -9.24 4.23
CA CYS A 8 -16.95 -9.39 5.53
C CYS A 8 -18.39 -8.88 5.49
N LEU A 9 -18.62 -7.68 4.95
CA LEU A 9 -19.95 -7.10 4.81
C LEU A 9 -20.88 -7.96 3.96
N ARG A 10 -20.39 -8.48 2.82
CA ARG A 10 -21.19 -9.36 1.97
C ARG A 10 -21.57 -10.65 2.70
N HIS A 11 -20.64 -11.26 3.41
CA HIS A 11 -20.89 -12.46 4.19
C HIS A 11 -21.94 -12.24 5.29
N GLU A 12 -21.88 -11.10 5.98
CA GLU A 12 -22.88 -10.74 6.98
C GLU A 12 -24.27 -10.51 6.36
N ILE A 13 -24.34 -9.83 5.21
CA ILE A 13 -25.60 -9.62 4.48
C ILE A 13 -26.19 -10.96 4.03
N GLU A 14 -25.37 -11.89 3.54
CA GLU A 14 -25.81 -13.22 3.12
C GLU A 14 -26.36 -14.04 4.29
N ASN A 15 -25.66 -14.02 5.42
CA ASN A 15 -26.08 -14.74 6.63
C ASN A 15 -27.34 -14.13 7.26
N TYR A 16 -27.58 -12.83 7.05
CA TYR A 16 -28.74 -12.12 7.60
C TYR A 16 -30.06 -12.42 6.90
N LYS A 17 -30.05 -12.98 5.68
CA LYS A 17 -31.26 -13.21 4.86
C LYS A 17 -32.34 -14.08 5.53
N ASN A 18 -32.06 -14.67 6.69
CA ASN A 18 -32.96 -15.53 7.45
C ASN A 18 -33.55 -14.88 8.72
N ASP A 19 -33.24 -13.61 9.03
CA ASP A 19 -33.66 -12.93 10.27
C ASP A 19 -34.37 -11.59 9.96
N GLU A 20 -35.57 -11.35 10.48
CA GLU A 20 -36.46 -10.23 10.07
C GLU A 20 -36.08 -8.84 10.62
N GLY A 21 -34.86 -8.64 11.13
CA GLY A 21 -34.46 -7.40 11.79
C GLY A 21 -33.65 -6.42 10.92
N THR A 22 -32.96 -5.49 11.59
CA THR A 22 -31.95 -4.61 10.95
C THR A 22 -30.57 -5.28 10.94
N ILE A 23 -29.92 -5.33 9.77
CA ILE A 23 -28.53 -5.78 9.63
C ILE A 23 -27.63 -4.85 10.44
N GLN A 24 -27.03 -5.36 11.52
CA GLN A 24 -25.95 -4.67 12.19
C GLN A 24 -24.63 -5.34 11.80
N PRO A 25 -23.89 -4.78 10.83
CA PRO A 25 -22.63 -5.36 10.43
C PRO A 25 -21.64 -5.31 11.60
N ARG A 26 -21.01 -6.44 11.90
CA ARG A 26 -20.03 -6.50 12.99
C ARG A 26 -18.74 -5.89 12.45
N PRO A 27 -18.14 -4.93 13.18
CA PRO A 27 -16.82 -4.45 12.81
C PRO A 27 -15.80 -5.59 12.91
N PRO A 28 -14.73 -5.57 12.08
CA PRO A 28 -13.65 -6.53 12.20
C PRO A 28 -13.04 -6.45 13.60
N SER A 29 -12.64 -7.59 14.15
CA SER A 29 -11.96 -7.63 15.43
C SER A 29 -10.58 -6.99 15.31
N ARG A 30 -9.97 -6.66 16.47
CA ARG A 30 -8.58 -6.21 16.51
C ARG A 30 -7.63 -7.23 15.86
N PHE A 31 -7.91 -8.53 16.01
CA PHE A 31 -7.08 -9.58 15.43
C PHE A 31 -7.18 -9.58 13.90
N ASP A 32 -8.38 -9.44 13.35
CA ASP A 32 -8.60 -9.34 11.89
C ASP A 32 -7.85 -8.13 11.32
N LEU A 33 -7.95 -6.98 11.99
CA LEU A 33 -7.24 -5.78 11.56
C LEU A 33 -5.72 -5.96 11.57
N VAL A 34 -5.16 -6.57 12.62
CA VAL A 34 -3.72 -6.82 12.72
C VAL A 34 -3.26 -7.79 11.63
N GLU A 35 -4.00 -8.86 11.39
CA GLU A 35 -3.72 -9.81 10.30
C GLU A 35 -3.70 -9.09 8.95
N TRP A 36 -4.74 -8.31 8.64
CA TRP A 36 -4.85 -7.61 7.36
C TRP A 36 -3.76 -6.56 7.17
N VAL A 37 -3.32 -5.90 8.24
CA VAL A 37 -2.21 -4.95 8.22
C VAL A 37 -0.90 -5.69 7.95
N ASN A 38 -0.63 -6.79 8.67
CA ASN A 38 0.60 -7.56 8.54
C ASN A 38 0.77 -8.12 7.13
N GLU A 39 -0.26 -8.71 6.55
CA GLU A 39 -0.17 -9.25 5.18
C GLU A 39 0.18 -8.16 4.15
N VAL A 40 -0.41 -6.97 4.28
CA VAL A 40 -0.09 -5.84 3.39
C VAL A 40 1.33 -5.35 3.62
N TRP A 41 1.77 -5.29 4.88
CA TRP A 41 3.14 -4.91 5.24
C TRP A 41 4.19 -5.86 4.65
N GLU A 42 3.94 -7.17 4.69
CA GLU A 42 4.82 -8.19 4.12
C GLU A 42 4.82 -8.17 2.58
N ALA A 43 3.69 -7.79 1.96
CA ALA A 43 3.59 -7.69 0.50
C ALA A 43 4.23 -6.40 -0.06
N LEU A 44 4.46 -5.38 0.76
CA LEU A 44 5.03 -4.10 0.33
C LEU A 44 6.56 -4.14 0.31
N PRO A 45 7.21 -3.61 -0.73
CA PRO A 45 8.66 -3.40 -0.70
C PRO A 45 9.07 -2.49 0.47
N LYS A 46 10.12 -2.89 1.20
CA LYS A 46 10.69 -2.10 2.31
C LYS A 46 11.04 -0.66 1.90
N ALA A 47 11.45 -0.45 0.65
CA ALA A 47 11.73 0.89 0.13
C ALA A 47 10.48 1.78 0.10
N THR A 48 9.33 1.24 -0.31
CA THR A 48 8.04 1.96 -0.36
C THR A 48 7.62 2.40 1.03
N ILE A 49 7.78 1.50 2.00
CA ILE A 49 7.54 1.71 3.42
C ILE A 49 8.38 2.88 3.96
N VAL A 50 9.70 2.83 3.75
CA VAL A 50 10.62 3.85 4.26
C VAL A 50 10.31 5.19 3.59
N CYS A 51 10.08 5.21 2.29
CA CYS A 51 9.69 6.42 1.55
C CYS A 51 8.40 7.04 2.10
N GLY A 52 7.42 6.21 2.49
CA GLY A 52 6.20 6.67 3.14
C GLY A 52 6.47 7.35 4.48
N PHE A 53 7.28 6.72 5.35
CA PHE A 53 7.66 7.32 6.63
C PHE A 53 8.39 8.66 6.48
N VAL A 54 9.28 8.76 5.50
CA VAL A 54 9.99 10.01 5.17
C VAL A 54 9.01 11.09 4.74
N LYS A 55 8.11 10.79 3.80
CA LYS A 55 7.09 11.75 3.32
C LYS A 55 6.16 12.24 4.43
N CYS A 56 5.91 11.40 5.42
CA CYS A 56 5.09 11.75 6.58
C CYS A 56 5.88 12.45 7.71
N ASN A 57 7.16 12.77 7.50
CA ASN A 57 8.07 13.33 8.51
C ASN A 57 8.15 12.50 9.80
N LEU A 58 7.95 11.18 9.69
CA LEU A 58 8.04 10.23 10.81
C LEU A 58 9.47 9.74 11.03
N ILE A 59 10.31 9.84 10.01
CA ILE A 59 11.73 9.48 10.05
C ILE A 59 12.53 10.61 9.41
N ASP A 60 13.58 11.01 10.12
CA ASP A 60 14.58 11.97 9.62
C ASP A 60 15.63 11.21 8.79
N VAL A 61 15.64 11.45 7.47
CA VAL A 61 16.46 10.70 6.49
C VAL A 61 17.94 10.83 6.81
N GLU A 62 18.38 12.02 7.18
CA GLU A 62 19.78 12.34 7.45
C GLU A 62 20.31 11.63 8.71
N LYS A 63 19.42 11.22 9.63
CA LYS A 63 19.80 10.59 10.90
C LYS A 63 19.58 9.09 10.94
N ASN A 64 18.65 8.54 10.15
CA ASN A 64 18.12 7.19 10.40
C ASN A 64 18.15 6.24 9.20
N VAL A 65 18.41 6.70 7.97
CA VAL A 65 18.40 5.80 6.80
C VAL A 65 19.84 5.52 6.37
N PRO A 66 20.31 4.26 6.44
CA PRO A 66 21.60 3.87 5.86
C PRO A 66 21.63 4.25 4.38
N SER A 67 22.67 4.96 3.96
CA SER A 67 22.85 5.55 2.63
C SER A 67 22.47 4.61 1.48
N GLU A 68 22.74 3.30 1.62
CA GLU A 68 22.47 2.26 0.62
C GLU A 68 20.98 2.10 0.26
N ALA A 69 20.06 2.27 1.22
CA ALA A 69 18.62 2.12 0.97
C ALA A 69 18.01 3.36 0.29
N VAL A 70 18.58 4.55 0.54
CA VAL A 70 18.18 5.79 -0.14
C VAL A 70 18.70 5.78 -1.58
N GLN A 71 19.93 5.31 -1.78
CA GLN A 71 20.55 5.23 -3.09
C GLN A 71 19.76 4.32 -4.03
N SER A 72 19.43 3.09 -3.60
CA SER A 72 18.65 2.15 -4.41
C SER A 72 17.26 2.67 -4.80
N ALA A 73 16.59 3.41 -3.90
CA ALA A 73 15.29 4.02 -4.20
C ALA A 73 15.41 5.22 -5.17
N ASN A 74 16.50 5.99 -5.08
CA ASN A 74 16.75 7.13 -5.94
C ASN A 74 17.21 6.70 -7.34
N ASP A 75 18.06 5.68 -7.42
CA ASP A 75 18.54 5.08 -8.67
C ASP A 75 17.37 4.49 -9.48
N ASN A 76 16.42 3.82 -8.82
CA ASN A 76 15.25 3.25 -9.48
C ASN A 76 14.28 4.34 -9.99
N ARG A 77 14.15 5.44 -9.24
CA ARG A 77 13.39 6.62 -9.69
C ARG A 77 14.06 7.28 -10.90
N GLN A 78 15.37 7.47 -10.86
CA GLN A 78 16.12 8.07 -11.95
C GLN A 78 16.04 7.21 -13.22
N ALA A 79 16.23 5.89 -13.10
CA ALA A 79 16.10 4.96 -14.22
C ALA A 79 14.70 5.02 -14.87
N THR A 80 13.64 5.21 -14.08
CA THR A 80 12.28 5.36 -14.60
C THR A 80 12.10 6.66 -15.39
N TYR A 81 12.67 7.77 -14.92
CA TYR A 81 12.64 9.04 -15.64
C TYR A 81 13.49 9.01 -16.92
N ASP A 82 14.64 8.33 -16.89
CA ASP A 82 15.51 8.19 -18.05
C ASP A 82 14.85 7.36 -19.16
N ILE A 83 14.17 6.26 -18.79
CA ILE A 83 13.39 5.45 -19.74
C ILE A 83 12.24 6.26 -20.33
N ALA A 84 11.49 7.00 -19.51
CA ALA A 84 10.39 7.83 -19.99
C ALA A 84 10.88 8.94 -20.95
N SER A 85 12.03 9.55 -20.65
CA SER A 85 12.67 10.55 -21.50
C SER A 85 13.13 9.98 -22.85
N LEU A 86 13.70 8.78 -22.86
CA LEU A 86 14.14 8.11 -24.09
C LEU A 86 12.96 7.74 -25.01
N LEU A 87 11.85 7.26 -24.43
CA LEU A 87 10.64 6.96 -25.20
C LEU A 87 10.03 8.22 -25.83
N GLN A 88 10.03 9.33 -25.09
CA GLN A 88 9.53 10.60 -25.61
C GLN A 88 10.37 11.17 -26.75
N GLN A 89 11.68 10.92 -26.75
CA GLN A 89 12.59 11.31 -27.84
C GLN A 89 12.40 10.48 -29.12
N LEU A 90 11.96 9.22 -28.99
CA LEU A 90 11.65 8.36 -30.15
C LEU A 90 10.34 8.78 -30.84
N ASP A 91 9.35 9.24 -30.07
CA ASP A 91 8.07 9.73 -30.58
C ASP A 91 8.17 11.10 -31.29
N THR A 92 9.30 11.81 -31.17
CA THR A 92 9.49 13.14 -31.79
C THR A 92 10.21 13.11 -33.14
N HIS A 93 10.56 11.92 -33.65
CA HIS A 93 11.38 11.77 -34.86
C HIS A 93 10.65 10.96 -35.95
N ASP A 94 9.47 11.44 -36.36
CA ASP A 94 8.75 11.05 -37.60
C ASP A 94 8.40 12.31 -38.42
#